data_AF-A0A2V6RHH8-F1
#
_entry.id   AF-A0A2V6RHH8-F1
#
_cell.length_a   1.000
_cell.length_b   1.000
_cell.length_c   1.000
_cell.angle_alpha   90.00
_cell.angle_beta   90.00
_cell.angle_gamma   90.00
#
_symmetry.space_group_name_H-M   'P 1'
#
loop_
_entity.id
_entity.type
_entity.pdbx_description
1 polymer ?
#
loop_
_entity_poly.entity_id
_entity_poly.type
_entity_poly.pdbx_seq_one_letter_code
_entity_poly.pdbx_strand_id
1 'polypeptide(L)'
;MLEPAKNLSNWIDLRIIGVNHTWRQTRTWDPEGILSTMGAIATVLCGVLAGHWIRSRRPALEKTVGLFLAGNLGLVLGVIWNAPFPINKSIWTSAYVTFTAGMACHGLAMTYWVVDVKGYRRWATPFLVFGTNSIAAYWLSSLVAIALTRIQVAGPAAGEAWTLKTYLERTLYESWLSPINASLAYAVTYVCVWLALLSVLYRKRIFIKV
;
A
#
# COMPACT_ATOMS: atom_id res chain seq x y z
N MET A 1 3.14 21.85 -18.30
CA MET A 1 3.49 20.44 -18.58
C MET A 1 2.86 19.42 -17.62
N LEU A 2 2.23 19.84 -16.51
CA LEU A 2 1.46 18.95 -15.61
C LEU A 2 0.07 19.54 -15.25
N GLU A 3 -0.52 20.33 -16.15
CA GLU A 3 -1.94 20.66 -15.99
C GLU A 3 -2.76 19.37 -16.18
N PRO A 4 -3.83 19.16 -15.41
CA PRO A 4 -4.67 17.96 -15.54
C PRO A 4 -5.05 17.67 -16.99
N ALA A 5 -5.28 18.66 -17.84
CA ALA A 5 -5.64 18.43 -19.25
C ALA A 5 -4.48 18.53 -20.25
N LYS A 6 -3.27 18.95 -19.84
CA LYS A 6 -2.11 19.18 -20.74
C LYS A 6 -0.83 18.56 -20.19
N ASN A 7 -0.92 17.31 -19.74
CA ASN A 7 0.26 16.51 -19.44
C ASN A 7 0.59 15.60 -20.64
N LEU A 8 1.87 15.23 -20.77
CA LEU A 8 2.35 14.43 -21.89
C LEU A 8 1.69 13.03 -21.93
N SER A 9 1.39 12.45 -20.77
CA SER A 9 0.70 11.16 -20.67
C SER A 9 -0.67 11.23 -21.34
N ASN A 10 -1.51 12.17 -20.92
CA ASN A 10 -2.85 12.38 -21.47
C ASN A 10 -2.80 12.71 -22.96
N TRP A 11 -1.81 13.47 -23.44
CA TRP A 11 -1.66 13.71 -24.89
C TRP A 11 -1.40 12.42 -25.67
N ILE A 12 -0.53 11.53 -25.16
CA ILE A 12 -0.21 10.24 -25.79
C ILE A 12 -1.41 9.29 -25.67
N ASP A 13 -1.98 9.17 -24.47
CA ASP A 13 -3.07 8.26 -24.16
C ASP A 13 -4.33 8.62 -24.98
N LEU A 14 -4.70 9.91 -25.08
CA LEU A 14 -5.82 10.34 -25.92
C LEU A 14 -5.60 10.10 -27.42
N ARG A 15 -4.34 10.09 -27.88
CA ARG A 15 -4.00 9.92 -29.30
C ARG A 15 -3.89 8.46 -29.73
N ILE A 16 -3.51 7.57 -28.81
CA ILE A 16 -3.31 6.14 -29.09
C ILE A 16 -4.49 5.30 -28.61
N ILE A 17 -4.93 5.52 -27.36
CA ILE A 17 -5.94 4.70 -26.66
C ILE A 17 -7.35 5.28 -26.87
N GLY A 18 -7.44 6.61 -26.99
CA GLY A 18 -8.68 7.34 -27.25
C GLY A 18 -9.54 7.55 -26.00
N VAL A 19 -10.42 8.56 -26.06
CA VAL A 19 -11.20 9.08 -24.90
C VAL A 19 -12.13 8.04 -24.25
N ASN A 20 -12.52 6.99 -24.98
CA ASN A 20 -13.44 5.97 -24.48
C ASN A 20 -12.75 4.88 -23.63
N HIS A 21 -11.42 4.82 -23.69
CA HIS A 21 -10.62 3.82 -22.99
C HIS A 21 -9.73 4.43 -21.90
N THR A 22 -9.77 5.76 -21.72
CA THR A 22 -9.14 6.43 -20.58
C THR A 22 -9.99 6.31 -19.31
N TRP A 23 -9.33 6.35 -18.15
CA TRP A 23 -9.95 6.12 -16.84
C TRP A 23 -11.24 6.95 -16.61
N ARG A 24 -12.39 6.27 -16.50
CA ARG A 24 -13.73 6.90 -16.47
C ARG A 24 -13.92 7.95 -15.40
N GLN A 25 -13.26 7.79 -14.25
CA GLN A 25 -13.40 8.70 -13.11
C GLN A 25 -12.64 10.01 -13.32
N THR A 26 -11.61 10.02 -14.18
CA THR A 26 -10.78 11.19 -14.41
C THR A 26 -10.40 11.30 -15.89
N ARG A 27 -11.16 12.08 -16.66
CA ARG A 27 -10.92 12.31 -18.10
C ARG A 27 -9.66 13.13 -18.43
N THR A 28 -8.86 13.44 -17.41
CA THR A 28 -7.71 14.34 -17.49
C THR A 28 -6.39 13.57 -17.29
N TRP A 29 -6.38 12.45 -16.59
CA TRP A 29 -5.17 11.64 -16.46
C TRP A 29 -5.51 10.16 -16.31
N ASP A 30 -4.66 9.31 -16.90
CA ASP A 30 -4.86 7.86 -16.89
C ASP A 30 -3.75 7.16 -16.07
N PRO A 31 -4.07 6.56 -14.91
CA PRO A 31 -3.12 5.73 -14.16
C PRO A 31 -2.70 4.48 -14.93
N GLU A 32 -3.50 4.02 -15.89
CA GLU A 32 -3.24 2.83 -16.71
C GLU A 32 -2.76 3.20 -18.12
N GLY A 33 -2.47 4.50 -18.36
CA GLY A 33 -1.88 4.99 -19.59
C GLY A 33 -0.51 4.37 -19.87
N ILE A 34 -0.02 4.52 -21.11
CA ILE A 34 1.21 3.85 -21.56
C ILE A 34 2.41 4.29 -20.73
N LEU A 35 2.56 5.59 -20.50
CA LEU A 35 3.67 6.14 -19.71
C LEU A 35 3.59 5.76 -18.23
N SER A 36 2.38 5.74 -17.66
CA SER A 36 2.14 5.31 -16.28
C SER A 36 2.50 3.83 -16.10
N THR A 37 2.12 2.98 -17.07
CA THR A 37 2.41 1.55 -17.09
C THR A 37 3.91 1.27 -17.19
N MET A 38 4.65 2.03 -18.00
CA MET A 38 6.12 1.93 -18.06
C MET A 38 6.76 2.21 -16.69
N GLY A 39 6.27 3.23 -15.98
CA GLY A 39 6.71 3.53 -14.61
C GLY A 39 6.42 2.38 -13.63
N ALA A 40 5.25 1.76 -13.74
CA ALA A 40 4.88 0.59 -12.93
C ALA A 40 5.81 -0.61 -13.20
N ILE A 41 6.09 -0.91 -14.48
CA ILE A 41 7.04 -1.98 -14.88
C ILE A 41 8.43 -1.70 -14.29
N ALA A 42 8.93 -0.47 -14.41
CA ALA A 42 10.21 -0.09 -13.84
C ALA A 42 10.25 -0.30 -12.31
N THR A 43 9.17 0.06 -11.60
CA THR A 43 9.04 -0.16 -10.15
C THR A 43 9.13 -1.65 -9.80
N VAL A 44 8.46 -2.51 -10.57
CA VAL A 44 8.50 -3.97 -10.39
C VAL A 44 9.92 -4.50 -10.61
N LEU A 45 10.59 -4.08 -11.68
CA LEU A 45 11.96 -4.48 -11.97
C LEU A 45 12.94 -4.05 -10.86
N CYS A 46 12.80 -2.83 -10.32
CA CYS A 46 13.57 -2.39 -9.15
C CYS A 46 13.37 -3.34 -7.95
N GLY A 47 12.12 -3.73 -7.67
CA GLY A 47 11.82 -4.70 -6.62
C GLY A 47 12.44 -6.08 -6.85
N VAL A 48 12.39 -6.59 -8.08
CA VAL A 48 13.01 -7.86 -8.47
C VAL A 48 14.52 -7.81 -8.28
N LEU A 49 15.18 -6.73 -8.70
CA LEU A 49 16.62 -6.52 -8.53
C LEU A 49 17.01 -6.45 -7.04
N ALA A 50 16.27 -5.70 -6.22
CA ALA A 50 16.49 -5.62 -4.78
C ALA A 50 16.33 -7.00 -4.10
N GLY A 51 15.31 -7.77 -4.51
CA GLY A 51 15.11 -9.15 -4.05
C GLY A 51 16.27 -10.07 -4.44
N HIS A 52 16.76 -9.97 -5.67
CA HIS A 52 17.92 -10.73 -6.14
C HIS A 52 19.19 -10.36 -5.36
N TRP A 53 19.39 -9.07 -5.07
CA TRP A 53 20.50 -8.56 -4.28
C TRP A 53 20.54 -9.19 -2.87
N ILE A 54 19.40 -9.22 -2.17
CA ILE A 54 19.30 -9.86 -0.83
C ILE A 54 19.53 -11.38 -0.90
N ARG A 55 19.05 -12.04 -1.96
CA ARG A 55 19.22 -13.48 -2.14
C ARG A 55 20.63 -13.90 -2.56
N SER A 56 21.50 -12.95 -2.93
CA SER A 56 22.87 -13.25 -3.34
C SER A 56 23.71 -13.85 -2.20
N ARG A 57 24.87 -14.45 -2.52
CA ARG A 57 25.80 -15.03 -1.52
C ARG A 57 26.67 -13.99 -0.79
N ARG A 58 26.40 -12.71 -0.98
CA ARG A 58 27.15 -11.61 -0.35
C ARG A 58 27.04 -11.63 1.18
N PRO A 59 28.05 -11.13 1.91
CA PRO A 59 27.96 -10.88 3.34
C PRO A 59 26.78 -9.98 3.68
N ALA A 60 26.21 -10.15 4.87
CA ALA A 60 25.02 -9.41 5.29
C ALA A 60 25.24 -7.90 5.35
N LEU A 61 26.45 -7.46 5.73
CA LEU A 61 26.81 -6.04 5.74
C LEU A 61 26.82 -5.45 4.32
N GLU A 62 27.45 -6.13 3.36
CA GLU A 62 27.50 -5.70 1.96
C GLU A 62 26.10 -5.60 1.36
N LYS A 63 25.22 -6.56 1.66
CA LYS A 63 23.81 -6.50 1.24
C LYS A 63 23.11 -5.26 1.74
N THR A 64 23.25 -4.98 3.04
CA THR A 64 22.60 -3.86 3.72
C THR A 64 23.12 -2.53 3.20
N VAL A 65 24.44 -2.36 3.15
CA VAL A 65 25.10 -1.14 2.65
C VAL A 65 24.77 -0.91 1.18
N GLY A 66 24.80 -1.96 0.35
CA GLY A 66 24.43 -1.85 -1.07
C GLY A 66 23.00 -1.34 -1.29
N LEU A 67 22.04 -1.80 -0.48
CA LEU A 67 20.66 -1.29 -0.54
C LEU A 67 20.55 0.14 -0.05
N PHE A 68 21.29 0.54 0.99
CA PHE A 68 21.33 1.94 1.42
C PHE A 68 21.96 2.84 0.35
N LEU A 69 23.05 2.42 -0.30
CA LEU A 69 23.68 3.17 -1.37
C LEU A 69 22.75 3.31 -2.58
N ALA A 70 22.14 2.21 -3.03
CA ALA A 70 21.14 2.24 -4.09
C ALA A 70 19.92 3.10 -3.71
N GLY A 71 19.51 3.03 -2.44
CA GLY A 71 18.46 3.86 -1.87
C GLY A 71 18.79 5.35 -1.94
N ASN A 72 19.99 5.75 -1.48
CA ASN A 72 20.44 7.13 -1.50
C ASN A 72 20.54 7.65 -2.93
N LEU A 73 21.09 6.84 -3.84
CA LEU A 73 21.15 7.17 -5.27
C LEU A 73 19.74 7.40 -5.84
N GLY A 74 18.79 6.50 -5.54
CA GLY A 74 17.39 6.65 -5.98
C GLY A 74 16.70 7.90 -5.43
N LEU A 75 16.94 8.24 -4.16
CA LEU A 75 16.41 9.47 -3.56
C LEU A 75 16.98 10.72 -4.22
N VAL A 76 18.31 10.80 -4.36
CA VAL A 76 18.99 11.95 -4.96
C VAL A 76 18.57 12.12 -6.42
N LEU A 77 18.62 11.04 -7.20
CA LEU A 77 18.18 11.07 -8.60
C LEU A 77 16.70 11.43 -8.72
N GLY A 78 15.83 10.87 -7.87
CA GLY A 78 14.40 11.20 -7.87
C GLY A 78 14.13 12.68 -7.59
N VAL A 79 14.86 13.29 -6.64
CA VAL A 79 14.75 14.72 -6.33
C VAL A 79 15.31 15.60 -7.44
N ILE A 80 16.44 15.22 -8.05
CA ILE A 80 16.99 15.96 -9.20
C ILE A 80 16.01 15.87 -10.40
N TRP A 81 15.47 14.69 -10.65
CA TRP A 81 14.53 14.42 -11.74
C TRP A 81 13.15 15.08 -11.54
N ASN A 82 12.84 15.49 -10.31
CA ASN A 82 11.63 16.25 -9.98
C ASN A 82 11.57 17.62 -10.70
N ALA A 83 12.72 18.21 -11.05
CA ALA A 83 12.76 19.51 -11.72
C ALA A 83 12.13 19.47 -13.14
N PRO A 84 12.56 18.56 -14.05
CA PRO A 84 11.90 18.42 -15.36
C PRO A 84 10.58 17.63 -15.29
N PHE A 85 10.50 16.62 -14.41
CA PHE A 85 9.34 15.74 -14.27
C PHE A 85 8.93 15.62 -12.81
N PRO A 86 7.97 16.43 -12.34
CA PRO A 86 7.58 16.38 -10.94
C PRO A 86 7.13 15.01 -10.45
N ILE A 87 7.46 14.73 -9.20
CA ILE A 87 7.08 13.54 -8.45
C ILE A 87 5.55 13.54 -8.34
N ASN A 88 4.90 12.70 -9.15
CA ASN A 88 3.45 12.62 -9.22
C ASN A 88 3.01 11.15 -9.21
N LYS A 89 2.29 10.81 -8.15
CA LYS A 89 1.75 9.46 -7.90
C LYS A 89 0.64 9.09 -8.89
N SER A 90 -0.19 10.05 -9.30
CA SER A 90 -1.39 9.78 -10.11
C SER A 90 -1.07 9.23 -11.50
N ILE A 91 0.00 9.73 -12.12
CA ILE A 91 0.46 9.28 -13.46
C ILE A 91 1.77 8.49 -13.39
N TRP A 92 2.14 8.02 -12.20
CA TRP A 92 3.31 7.16 -11.98
C TRP A 92 4.62 7.66 -12.64
N THR A 93 4.97 8.94 -12.44
CA THR A 93 6.10 9.56 -13.16
C THR A 93 7.45 8.88 -12.88
N SER A 94 8.40 8.99 -13.81
CA SER A 94 9.74 8.42 -13.64
C SER A 94 10.50 8.98 -12.42
N ALA A 95 10.29 10.25 -12.07
CA ALA A 95 10.81 10.82 -10.81
C ALA A 95 10.16 10.15 -9.58
N TYR A 96 8.85 9.94 -9.61
CA TYR A 96 8.13 9.24 -8.54
C TYR A 96 8.62 7.79 -8.39
N VAL A 97 8.79 7.06 -9.49
CA VAL A 97 9.32 5.68 -9.49
C VAL A 97 10.72 5.63 -8.87
N THR A 98 11.64 6.49 -9.33
CA THR A 98 13.03 6.48 -8.85
C THR A 98 13.11 6.85 -7.37
N PHE A 99 12.35 7.87 -6.95
CA PHE A 99 12.29 8.32 -5.56
C PHE A 99 11.69 7.25 -4.64
N THR A 100 10.56 6.65 -5.02
CA THR A 100 9.89 5.63 -4.21
C THR A 100 10.64 4.31 -4.18
N ALA A 101 11.30 3.90 -5.27
CA ALA A 101 12.23 2.78 -5.27
C ALA A 101 13.40 3.02 -4.30
N GLY A 102 13.93 4.25 -4.26
CA GLY A 102 14.96 4.64 -3.29
C GLY A 102 14.49 4.53 -1.83
N MET A 103 13.28 4.99 -1.52
CA MET A 103 12.66 4.82 -0.20
C MET A 103 12.41 3.35 0.15
N ALA A 104 11.93 2.56 -0.80
CA ALA A 104 11.68 1.14 -0.62
C ALA A 104 12.98 0.37 -0.31
N CYS A 105 14.09 0.71 -1.00
CA CYS A 105 15.42 0.16 -0.70
C CYS A 105 15.87 0.46 0.73
N HIS A 106 15.63 1.67 1.24
CA HIS A 106 15.91 2.00 2.65
C HIS A 106 15.06 1.17 3.60
N GLY A 107 13.74 1.11 3.39
CA GLY A 107 12.84 0.31 4.24
C GLY A 107 13.22 -1.16 4.25
N LEU A 108 13.58 -1.71 3.09
CA LEU A 108 14.05 -3.08 2.94
C LEU A 108 15.41 -3.30 3.64
N ALA A 109 16.36 -2.38 3.48
CA ALA A 109 17.66 -2.44 4.14
C ALA A 109 17.53 -2.40 5.67
N MET A 110 16.69 -1.50 6.20
CA MET A 110 16.40 -1.40 7.63
C MET A 110 15.76 -2.68 8.16
N THR A 111 14.74 -3.20 7.46
CA THR A 111 14.05 -4.42 7.89
C THR A 111 14.98 -5.62 7.87
N TYR A 112 15.76 -5.80 6.80
CA TYR A 112 16.77 -6.85 6.68
C TYR A 112 17.83 -6.76 7.80
N TRP A 113 18.34 -5.56 8.07
CA TRP A 113 19.33 -5.36 9.13
C TRP A 113 18.77 -5.72 10.52
N VAL A 114 17.56 -5.25 10.84
CA VAL A 114 16.96 -5.46 12.16
C VAL A 114 16.55 -6.93 12.36
N VAL A 115 15.95 -7.57 11.36
CA VAL A 115 15.36 -8.91 11.47
C VAL A 115 16.39 -10.00 11.20
N ASP A 116 17.14 -9.90 10.10
CA ASP A 116 18.05 -10.95 9.63
C ASP A 116 19.44 -10.81 10.25
N VAL A 117 19.96 -9.58 10.41
CA VAL A 117 21.33 -9.37 10.94
C VAL A 117 21.36 -9.25 12.46
N LYS A 118 20.51 -8.41 13.04
CA LYS A 118 20.42 -8.24 14.51
C LYS A 118 19.56 -9.31 15.19
N GLY A 119 18.76 -10.06 14.44
CA GLY A 119 17.94 -11.16 14.98
C GLY A 119 16.71 -10.70 15.77
N TYR A 120 16.35 -9.40 15.73
CA TYR A 120 15.16 -8.89 16.40
C TYR A 120 13.91 -9.27 15.62
N ARG A 121 13.38 -10.47 15.87
CA ARG A 121 12.24 -11.04 15.12
C ARG A 121 10.88 -10.81 15.77
N ARG A 122 10.82 -10.54 17.09
CA ARG A 122 9.56 -10.47 17.85
C ARG A 122 8.60 -9.39 17.33
N TRP A 123 9.11 -8.19 17.05
CA TRP A 123 8.30 -7.09 16.51
C TRP A 123 7.78 -7.36 15.09
N ALA A 124 8.47 -8.22 14.32
CA ALA A 124 8.07 -8.60 12.96
C ALA A 124 6.96 -9.66 12.94
N THR A 125 6.65 -10.29 14.08
CA THR A 125 5.64 -11.36 14.20
C THR A 125 4.25 -10.98 13.65
N PRO A 126 3.62 -9.85 14.01
CA PRO A 126 2.32 -9.50 13.46
C PRO A 126 2.37 -9.34 11.94
N PHE A 127 3.43 -8.75 11.39
CA PHE A 127 3.63 -8.60 9.96
C PHE A 127 3.80 -9.96 9.26
N LEU A 128 4.48 -10.92 9.89
CA LEU A 128 4.61 -12.28 9.39
C LEU A 128 3.27 -13.02 9.38
N VAL A 129 2.45 -12.85 10.42
CA VAL A 129 1.10 -13.43 10.50
C VAL A 129 0.22 -12.90 9.36
N PHE A 130 0.20 -11.58 9.14
CA PHE A 130 -0.52 -10.99 8.02
C PHE A 130 0.06 -11.41 6.66
N GLY A 131 1.38 -11.43 6.52
CA GLY A 131 2.05 -11.71 5.25
C GLY A 131 1.88 -13.15 4.78
N THR A 132 1.85 -14.12 5.70
CA THR A 132 1.72 -15.55 5.35
C THR A 132 0.32 -15.95 4.87
N ASN A 133 -0.71 -15.16 5.20
CA ASN A 133 -2.09 -15.35 4.76
C ASN A 133 -2.64 -14.06 4.12
N SER A 134 -1.83 -13.36 3.34
CA SER A 134 -2.14 -12.02 2.82
C SER A 134 -3.38 -11.98 1.93
N ILE A 135 -3.56 -12.97 1.05
CA ILE A 135 -4.73 -13.07 0.16
C ILE A 135 -6.01 -13.31 0.97
N ALA A 136 -5.96 -14.26 1.92
CA ALA A 136 -7.09 -14.54 2.79
C ALA A 136 -7.46 -13.32 3.66
N ALA A 137 -6.46 -12.64 4.22
CA ALA A 137 -6.64 -11.42 4.97
C ALA A 137 -7.32 -10.34 4.12
N TYR A 138 -6.84 -10.12 2.89
CA TYR A 138 -7.42 -9.14 1.97
C TYR A 138 -8.87 -9.47 1.61
N TRP A 139 -9.12 -10.68 1.13
CA TRP A 139 -10.43 -11.06 0.62
C TRP A 139 -11.49 -11.16 1.72
N LEU A 140 -11.18 -11.85 2.83
CA LEU A 140 -12.13 -11.99 3.94
C LEU A 140 -12.39 -10.66 4.64
N SER A 141 -11.37 -9.82 4.83
CA SER A 141 -11.58 -8.49 5.43
C SER A 141 -12.39 -7.57 4.52
N SER A 142 -12.24 -7.69 3.21
CA SER A 142 -13.08 -6.96 2.24
C SER A 142 -14.53 -7.44 2.31
N LEU A 143 -14.76 -8.75 2.38
CA LEU A 143 -16.10 -9.31 2.51
C LEU A 143 -16.79 -8.85 3.80
N VAL A 144 -16.08 -8.88 4.93
CA VAL A 144 -16.60 -8.40 6.22
C VAL A 144 -16.88 -6.89 6.17
N ALA A 145 -15.99 -6.09 5.58
CA ALA A 145 -16.21 -4.66 5.42
C ALA A 145 -17.44 -4.34 4.55
N ILE A 146 -17.66 -5.10 3.47
CA ILE A 146 -18.86 -4.98 2.63
C ILE A 146 -20.10 -5.34 3.45
N ALA A 147 -20.08 -6.44 4.20
CA ALA A 147 -21.21 -6.82 5.05
C ALA A 147 -21.55 -5.73 6.09
N LEU A 148 -20.53 -5.20 6.78
CA LEU A 148 -20.69 -4.15 7.79
C LEU A 148 -21.23 -2.83 7.22
N THR A 149 -20.97 -2.54 5.95
CA THR A 149 -21.43 -1.30 5.29
C THR A 149 -22.77 -1.48 4.58
N ARG A 150 -23.11 -2.70 4.16
CA ARG A 150 -24.38 -3.03 3.48
C ARG A 150 -25.53 -3.33 4.41
N ILE A 151 -25.26 -3.92 5.57
CA ILE A 151 -26.31 -4.20 6.56
C ILE A 151 -26.69 -2.87 7.22
N GLN A 152 -27.97 -2.51 7.07
CA GLN A 152 -28.56 -1.32 7.68
C GLN A 152 -29.30 -1.72 8.96
N VAL A 153 -29.15 -0.89 9.99
CA VAL A 153 -29.80 -1.04 11.29
C VAL A 153 -30.62 0.24 11.53
N ALA A 154 -31.78 0.09 12.15
CA ALA A 154 -32.61 1.23 12.53
C ALA A 154 -31.83 2.16 13.48
N GLY A 155 -31.77 3.43 13.12
CA GLY A 155 -31.18 4.48 13.95
C GLY A 155 -32.09 4.87 15.12
N PRO A 156 -31.58 5.72 16.04
CA PRO A 156 -32.33 6.20 17.20
C PRO A 156 -33.48 7.14 16.85
N ALA A 157 -33.46 7.75 15.66
CA ALA A 157 -34.56 8.56 15.14
C ALA A 157 -35.41 7.77 14.13
N ALA A 158 -36.73 8.00 14.16
CA ALA A 158 -37.66 7.34 13.24
C ALA A 158 -37.34 7.70 11.78
N GLY A 159 -36.99 6.69 10.98
CA GLY A 159 -36.66 6.83 9.56
C GLY A 159 -35.16 6.97 9.26
N GLU A 160 -34.30 7.03 10.27
CA GLU A 160 -32.85 7.04 10.07
C GLU A 160 -32.30 5.61 9.97
N ALA A 161 -31.53 5.31 8.92
CA ALA A 161 -30.87 4.02 8.75
C ALA A 161 -29.36 4.20 8.93
N TRP A 162 -28.79 3.53 9.93
CA TRP A 162 -27.34 3.52 10.16
C TRP A 162 -26.72 2.27 9.53
N THR A 163 -25.49 2.39 9.05
CA THR A 163 -24.72 1.19 8.70
C THR A 163 -24.36 0.43 9.97
N LEU A 164 -24.26 -0.89 9.89
CA LEU A 164 -23.83 -1.71 11.02
C LEU A 164 -22.45 -1.27 11.55
N LYS A 165 -21.53 -0.86 10.67
CA LYS A 165 -20.26 -0.23 11.06
C LYS A 165 -20.49 0.99 11.96
N THR A 166 -21.29 1.96 11.50
CA THR A 166 -21.56 3.19 12.25
C THR A 166 -22.21 2.86 13.59
N TYR A 167 -23.20 1.97 13.60
CA TYR A 167 -23.85 1.53 14.83
C TYR A 167 -22.85 0.96 15.85
N LEU A 168 -21.95 0.07 15.42
CA LEU A 168 -20.92 -0.52 16.29
C LEU A 168 -19.92 0.54 16.79
N GLU A 169 -19.47 1.43 15.92
CA GLU A 169 -18.52 2.51 16.26
C GLU A 169 -19.12 3.44 17.33
N ARG A 170 -20.36 3.89 17.11
CA ARG A 170 -21.05 4.79 18.03
C ARG A 170 -21.37 4.14 19.37
N THR A 171 -21.92 2.93 19.34
CA THR A 171 -22.37 2.23 20.55
C THR A 171 -21.20 1.85 21.44
N LEU A 172 -20.11 1.35 20.84
CA LEU A 172 -18.97 0.81 21.59
C LEU A 172 -17.95 1.88 22.00
N TYR A 173 -17.79 2.97 21.21
CA TYR A 173 -16.70 3.93 21.42
C TYR A 173 -17.16 5.37 21.65
N GLU A 174 -18.19 5.87 20.96
CA GLU A 174 -18.62 7.26 21.14
C GLU A 174 -19.25 7.53 22.54
N SER A 175 -19.59 6.49 23.30
CA SER A 175 -20.05 6.63 24.69
C SER A 175 -18.97 7.14 25.65
N TRP A 176 -17.68 7.02 25.30
CA TRP A 176 -16.55 7.41 26.16
C TRP A 176 -15.38 8.06 25.41
N LEU A 177 -15.42 8.13 24.08
CA LEU A 177 -14.39 8.74 23.24
C LEU A 177 -14.99 9.81 22.33
N SER A 178 -14.18 10.83 22.02
CA SER A 178 -14.52 11.80 20.96
C SER A 178 -14.62 11.11 19.59
N PRO A 179 -15.36 11.66 18.62
CA PRO A 179 -15.60 10.99 17.33
C PRO A 179 -14.32 10.58 16.59
N ILE A 180 -13.27 11.41 16.64
CA ILE A 180 -11.97 11.11 16.00
C ILE A 180 -11.30 9.91 16.69
N ASN A 181 -11.30 9.90 18.03
CA ASN A 181 -10.68 8.83 18.81
C ASN A 181 -11.50 7.54 18.75
N ALA A 182 -12.83 7.64 18.67
CA ALA A 182 -13.73 6.51 18.47
C ALA A 182 -13.44 5.81 17.13
N SER A 183 -13.24 6.58 16.05
CA SER A 183 -12.90 6.02 14.75
C SER A 183 -11.52 5.34 14.74
N LEU A 184 -10.53 5.96 15.38
CA LEU A 184 -9.22 5.37 15.56
C LEU A 184 -9.28 4.07 16.37
N ALA A 185 -10.00 4.07 17.48
CA ALA A 185 -10.17 2.90 18.34
C ALA A 185 -10.87 1.76 17.59
N TYR A 186 -11.93 2.05 16.84
CA TYR A 186 -12.59 1.07 15.98
C TYR A 186 -11.63 0.47 14.95
N ALA A 187 -10.83 1.29 14.28
CA ALA A 187 -9.85 0.83 13.30
C ALA A 187 -8.77 -0.07 13.93
N VAL A 188 -8.26 0.30 15.10
CA VAL A 188 -7.30 -0.51 15.86
C VAL A 188 -7.93 -1.84 16.26
N THR A 189 -9.14 -1.84 16.80
CA THR A 189 -9.85 -3.06 17.19
C THR A 189 -10.09 -3.97 15.99
N TYR A 190 -10.49 -3.40 14.84
CA TYR A 190 -10.66 -4.16 13.60
C TYR A 190 -9.36 -4.87 13.17
N VAL A 191 -8.23 -4.16 13.19
CA VAL A 191 -6.92 -4.74 12.88
C VAL A 191 -6.53 -5.81 13.91
N CYS A 192 -6.78 -5.57 15.21
CA CYS A 192 -6.49 -6.54 16.27
C CYS A 192 -7.32 -7.82 16.15
N VAL A 193 -8.60 -7.72 15.79
CA VAL A 193 -9.47 -8.87 15.52
C VAL A 193 -8.91 -9.70 14.37
N TRP A 194 -8.55 -9.06 13.25
CA TRP A 194 -7.92 -9.74 12.13
C TRP A 194 -6.58 -10.36 12.50
N LEU A 195 -5.75 -9.66 13.27
CA LEU A 195 -4.49 -10.20 13.76
C LEU A 195 -4.72 -11.43 14.62
N ALA A 196 -5.72 -11.44 15.50
CA ALA A 196 -6.04 -12.59 16.34
C ALA A 196 -6.51 -13.79 15.50
N LEU A 197 -7.43 -13.57 14.56
CA LEU A 197 -7.93 -14.61 13.65
C LEU A 197 -6.81 -15.23 12.81
N LEU A 198 -5.99 -14.40 12.17
CA LEU A 198 -4.87 -14.86 11.36
C LEU A 198 -3.78 -15.50 12.24
N SER A 199 -3.60 -15.05 13.48
CA SER A 199 -2.66 -15.68 14.42
C SER A 199 -3.08 -17.11 14.76
N VAL A 200 -4.38 -17.41 14.83
CA VAL A 200 -4.88 -18.78 15.01
C VAL A 200 -4.51 -19.63 13.79
N LEU A 201 -4.75 -19.14 12.58
CA LEU A 201 -4.36 -19.84 11.34
C LEU A 201 -2.85 -20.07 11.28
N TYR A 202 -2.06 -19.06 11.61
CA TYR A 202 -0.61 -19.12 11.64
C TYR A 202 -0.10 -20.17 12.65
N ARG A 203 -0.65 -20.19 13.88
CA ARG A 203 -0.29 -21.19 14.90
C ARG A 203 -0.66 -22.61 14.46
N LYS A 204 -1.77 -22.78 13.74
CA LYS A 204 -2.19 -24.06 13.15
C LYS A 204 -1.44 -24.42 11.86
N ARG A 205 -0.51 -23.57 11.40
CA ARG A 205 0.22 -23.71 10.12
C ARG A 205 -0.69 -23.88 8.91
N ILE A 206 -1.87 -23.27 8.95
CA ILE A 206 -2.79 -23.23 7.82
C ILE A 206 -2.42 -22.01 6.98
N PHE A 207 -1.96 -22.25 5.76
CA PHE A 207 -1.57 -21.21 4.81
C PHE A 207 -2.47 -21.30 3.57
N ILE A 208 -3.38 -20.35 3.43
CA ILE A 208 -4.29 -20.28 2.30
C ILE A 208 -3.53 -19.65 1.14
N LYS A 209 -3.18 -20.48 0.15
CA LYS A 209 -2.55 -20.08 -1.11
C LYS A 209 -3.56 -20.24 -2.24
N VAL A 210 -3.49 -19.37 -3.23
CA VAL A 210 -4.23 -19.46 -4.49
C VAL A 210 -3.26 -19.88 -5.58
#